data_AF-A3XIT6-F1
#
_entry.id   AF-A3XIT6-F1
#
_cell.length_a   1.000
_cell.length_b   1.000
_cell.length_c   1.000
_cell.angle_alpha   90.00
_cell.angle_beta   90.00
_cell.angle_gamma   90.00
#
_symmetry.space_group_name_H-M   'P 1'
#
loop_
_entity.id
_entity.type
_entity.pdbx_description
1 polymer ?
#
loop_
_entity_poly.entity_id
_entity_poly.type
_entity_poly.pdbx_seq_one_letter_code
_entity_poly.pdbx_strand_id
1 'polypeptide(L)'
;MIRKELLWFFGTLSLSLLFHLFLDGFDSFTADSTLDINIHDTYFVISDIIFFTVLSALLFFFVYLLRMLCSNFKNLYANFVFIIACALIVLILTSSISLIQSMSNVFDASTLNVQTHSLRSTIGNALILINALLVLFASFVGFKTGWNYKQNKHSP
;
A
#
# COMPACT_ATOMS: atom_id res chain seq x y z
N MET A 1 -24.04 12.79 6.50
CA MET A 1 -22.56 12.70 6.42
C MET A 1 -22.08 11.26 6.26
N ILE A 2 -22.39 10.33 7.19
CA ILE A 2 -21.97 8.92 7.12
C ILE A 2 -22.35 8.19 5.82
N ARG A 3 -23.56 8.40 5.27
CA ARG A 3 -23.99 7.75 4.01
C ARG A 3 -23.05 8.04 2.83
N LYS A 4 -22.54 9.27 2.74
CA LYS A 4 -21.58 9.67 1.70
C LYS A 4 -20.23 8.97 1.90
N GLU A 5 -19.78 8.86 3.14
CA GLU A 5 -18.51 8.19 3.46
C GLU A 5 -18.57 6.69 3.19
N LEU A 6 -19.69 6.04 3.51
CA LEU A 6 -19.93 4.65 3.15
C LEU A 6 -19.94 4.47 1.63
N LEU A 7 -20.59 5.37 0.89
CA LEU A 7 -20.59 5.31 -0.57
C LEU A 7 -19.18 5.43 -1.17
N TRP A 8 -18.32 6.28 -0.61
CA TRP A 8 -16.92 6.36 -1.04
C TRP A 8 -16.13 5.10 -0.67
N PHE A 9 -16.35 4.56 0.53
CA PHE A 9 -15.67 3.35 0.97
C PHE A 9 -16.04 2.15 0.10
N PHE A 10 -17.34 1.88 -0.06
CA PHE A 10 -17.84 0.82 -0.93
C PHE A 10 -17.54 1.08 -2.40
N GLY A 11 -17.51 2.34 -2.84
CA GLY A 11 -17.08 2.71 -4.19
C GLY A 11 -15.61 2.35 -4.43
N THR A 12 -14.73 2.64 -3.48
CA THR A 12 -13.30 2.27 -3.57
C THR A 12 -13.10 0.76 -3.50
N LEU A 13 -13.86 0.07 -2.65
CA LEU A 13 -13.86 -1.38 -2.56
C LEU A 13 -14.33 -2.02 -3.88
N SER A 14 -15.43 -1.53 -4.45
CA SER A 14 -15.97 -2.01 -5.72
C SER A 14 -15.00 -1.72 -6.87
N LEU A 15 -14.33 -0.56 -6.85
CA LEU A 15 -13.30 -0.23 -7.82
C LEU A 15 -12.12 -1.21 -7.73
N SER A 16 -11.66 -1.55 -6.53
CA SER A 16 -10.61 -2.55 -6.31
C SER A 16 -11.01 -3.92 -6.87
N LEU A 17 -12.25 -4.37 -6.59
CA LEU A 17 -12.78 -5.63 -7.12
C LEU A 17 -12.86 -5.62 -8.65
N LEU A 18 -13.34 -4.53 -9.25
CA LEU A 18 -13.41 -4.39 -10.70
C LEU A 18 -12.02 -4.40 -11.34
N PHE A 19 -11.04 -3.74 -10.73
CA PHE A 19 -9.65 -3.79 -11.20
C PHE A 19 -9.08 -5.21 -11.15
N HIS A 20 -9.37 -5.96 -10.07
CA HIS A 20 -8.92 -7.34 -9.97
C HIS A 20 -9.56 -8.24 -11.03
N LEU A 21 -10.89 -8.15 -11.17
CA LEU A 21 -11.65 -8.85 -12.22
C LEU A 21 -11.15 -8.52 -13.63
N PHE A 22 -10.73 -7.28 -13.88
CA PHE A 22 -10.23 -6.86 -15.17
C PHE A 22 -8.83 -7.42 -15.47
N LEU A 23 -7.96 -7.49 -14.47
CA LEU A 23 -6.58 -7.95 -14.66
C LEU A 23 -6.46 -9.47 -14.71
N ASP A 24 -7.28 -10.17 -13.93
CA ASP A 24 -7.06 -11.58 -13.61
C ASP A 24 -8.28 -12.46 -13.97
N GLY A 25 -9.45 -11.84 -14.16
CA GLY A 25 -10.67 -12.54 -14.54
C GLY A 25 -11.44 -13.09 -13.33
N PHE A 26 -12.38 -14.00 -13.60
CA PHE A 26 -13.24 -14.60 -12.57
C PHE A 26 -12.61 -15.82 -11.88
N ASP A 27 -11.59 -16.43 -12.50
CA ASP A 27 -10.95 -17.65 -11.99
C ASP A 27 -10.09 -17.39 -10.74
N SER A 28 -9.72 -16.12 -10.54
CA SER A 28 -8.91 -15.58 -9.43
C SER A 28 -9.60 -15.54 -8.08
N PHE A 29 -10.90 -15.87 -8.01
CA PHE A 29 -11.65 -15.93 -6.75
C PHE A 29 -11.54 -17.31 -6.06
N THR A 30 -10.69 -18.20 -6.55
CA THR A 30 -10.39 -19.48 -5.90
C THR A 30 -9.23 -19.32 -4.92
N ALA A 31 -9.27 -20.02 -3.78
CA ALA A 31 -8.29 -19.80 -2.70
C ALA A 31 -6.83 -20.15 -3.08
N ASP A 32 -6.67 -21.07 -4.04
CA ASP A 32 -5.37 -21.55 -4.52
C ASP A 32 -4.98 -20.91 -5.86
N SER A 33 -5.68 -19.85 -6.27
CA SER A 33 -5.38 -19.14 -7.52
C SER A 33 -4.07 -18.37 -7.44
N THR A 34 -3.39 -18.35 -8.59
CA THR A 34 -2.11 -17.69 -8.76
C THR A 34 -2.06 -16.95 -10.08
N LEU A 35 -1.54 -15.74 -10.01
CA LEU A 35 -1.34 -14.86 -11.14
C LEU A 35 0.06 -15.13 -11.69
N ASP A 36 0.08 -15.65 -12.90
CA ASP A 36 1.30 -15.91 -13.66
C ASP A 36 1.72 -14.66 -14.42
N ILE A 37 2.74 -13.98 -13.90
CA ILE A 37 3.36 -12.83 -14.56
C ILE A 37 4.52 -13.32 -15.41
N ASN A 38 4.33 -13.33 -16.72
CA ASN A 38 5.40 -13.61 -17.66
C ASN A 38 6.13 -12.30 -18.02
N ILE A 39 7.37 -12.16 -17.55
CA ILE A 39 8.28 -11.08 -17.96
C ILE A 39 9.48 -11.70 -18.67
N HIS A 40 9.56 -11.45 -19.98
CA HIS A 40 10.53 -12.08 -20.88
C HIS A 40 10.40 -13.61 -20.89
N ASP A 41 11.39 -14.32 -20.31
CA ASP A 41 11.44 -15.79 -20.22
C ASP A 41 11.30 -16.28 -18.77
N THR A 42 10.93 -15.39 -17.84
CA THR A 42 10.73 -15.72 -16.42
C THR A 42 9.27 -15.68 -16.06
N TYR A 43 8.77 -16.78 -15.50
CA TYR A 43 7.45 -16.86 -14.89
C TYR A 43 7.55 -16.52 -13.41
N PHE A 44 6.88 -15.44 -13.02
CA PHE A 44 6.65 -15.10 -11.61
C PHE A 44 5.24 -15.53 -11.24
N VAL A 45 5.15 -16.45 -10.29
CA VAL A 45 3.87 -16.93 -9.75
C VAL A 45 3.62 -16.20 -8.44
N ILE A 46 2.55 -15.39 -8.39
CA ILE A 46 2.15 -14.64 -7.20
C ILE A 46 0.75 -15.08 -6.81
N SER A 47 0.50 -15.31 -5.52
CA SER A 47 -0.86 -15.61 -5.05
C SER A 47 -1.81 -14.44 -5.28
N ASP A 48 -2.99 -14.72 -5.81
CA ASP A 48 -4.00 -13.69 -6.16
C ASP A 48 -4.44 -12.92 -4.92
N ILE A 49 -4.52 -13.58 -3.76
CA ILE A 49 -4.86 -12.94 -2.48
C ILE A 49 -3.81 -11.88 -2.13
N ILE A 50 -2.52 -12.16 -2.34
CA ILE A 50 -1.44 -11.22 -2.09
C ILE A 50 -1.53 -10.06 -3.08
N PHE A 51 -1.68 -10.36 -4.37
CA PHE A 51 -1.82 -9.36 -5.41
C PHE A 51 -3.01 -8.43 -5.17
N PHE A 52 -4.19 -9.00 -4.87
CA PHE A 52 -5.41 -8.30 -4.50
C PHE A 52 -5.21 -7.39 -3.29
N THR A 53 -4.54 -7.90 -2.25
CA THR A 53 -4.29 -7.12 -1.02
C THR A 53 -3.41 -5.91 -1.31
N VAL A 54 -2.34 -6.08 -2.07
CA VAL A 54 -1.43 -4.99 -2.46
C VAL A 54 -2.14 -3.96 -3.34
N LEU A 55 -2.85 -4.42 -4.37
CA LEU A 55 -3.59 -3.55 -5.29
C LEU A 55 -4.68 -2.76 -4.57
N SER A 56 -5.44 -3.43 -3.70
CA SER A 56 -6.48 -2.80 -2.89
C SER A 56 -5.90 -1.77 -1.94
N ALA A 57 -4.82 -2.10 -1.22
CA ALA A 57 -4.15 -1.14 -0.33
C ALA A 57 -3.67 0.10 -1.08
N LEU A 58 -3.12 -0.06 -2.28
CA LEU A 58 -2.70 1.06 -3.14
C LEU A 58 -3.88 1.93 -3.58
N LEU A 59 -4.98 1.33 -4.04
CA LEU A 59 -6.18 2.06 -4.44
C LEU A 59 -6.78 2.85 -3.28
N PHE A 60 -6.91 2.22 -2.11
CA PHE A 60 -7.36 2.91 -0.90
C PHE A 60 -6.41 4.05 -0.52
N PHE A 61 -5.10 3.82 -0.58
CA PHE A 61 -4.10 4.86 -0.30
C PHE A 61 -4.29 6.08 -1.21
N PHE A 62 -4.30 5.90 -2.54
CA PHE A 62 -4.39 7.02 -3.47
C PHE A 62 -5.75 7.72 -3.45
N VAL A 63 -6.85 6.98 -3.41
CA VAL A 63 -8.19 7.58 -3.37
C VAL A 63 -8.36 8.41 -2.09
N TYR A 64 -7.96 7.87 -0.94
CA TYR A 64 -8.12 8.59 0.32
C TYR A 64 -7.06 9.68 0.55
N LEU A 65 -5.87 9.57 -0.06
CA LEU A 65 -4.90 10.66 -0.13
C LEU A 65 -5.52 11.87 -0.83
N LEU A 66 -6.05 11.67 -2.05
CA LEU A 66 -6.68 12.74 -2.81
C LEU A 66 -7.85 13.35 -2.04
N ARG A 67 -8.71 12.53 -1.44
CA ARG A 67 -9.85 13.03 -0.65
C ARG A 67 -9.42 13.83 0.58
N MET A 68 -8.41 13.35 1.30
CA MET A 68 -7.87 14.05 2.47
C MET A 68 -7.27 15.41 2.07
N LEU A 69 -6.51 15.46 0.96
CA LEU A 69 -5.95 16.70 0.42
C LEU A 69 -7.04 17.67 -0.07
N CYS A 70 -7.99 17.21 -0.88
CA CYS A 70 -9.10 18.04 -1.39
C CYS A 70 -10.00 18.57 -0.27
N SER A 71 -10.15 17.83 0.82
CA SER A 71 -10.91 18.29 1.99
C SER A 71 -10.09 19.12 2.97
N ASN A 72 -8.82 19.41 2.66
CA ASN A 72 -7.89 20.13 3.53
C ASN A 72 -7.87 19.55 4.96
N PHE A 73 -7.84 18.21 5.07
CA PHE A 73 -7.81 17.49 6.35
C PHE A 73 -9.04 17.73 7.25
N LYS A 74 -10.14 18.28 6.73
CA LYS A 74 -11.38 18.54 7.50
C LYS A 74 -12.28 17.31 7.61
N ASN A 75 -12.11 16.32 6.72
CA ASN A 75 -12.92 15.10 6.74
C ASN A 75 -12.27 14.02 7.61
N LEU A 76 -12.75 13.88 8.84
CA LEU A 76 -12.21 12.93 9.82
C LEU A 76 -12.24 11.48 9.31
N TYR A 77 -13.34 11.06 8.66
CA TYR A 77 -13.46 9.70 8.13
C TYR A 77 -12.45 9.43 7.02
N ALA A 78 -12.29 10.38 6.08
CA ALA A 78 -11.33 10.23 5.01
C ALA A 78 -9.88 10.17 5.54
N ASN A 79 -9.55 11.00 6.52
CA ASN A 79 -8.23 11.00 7.13
C ASN A 79 -7.97 9.69 7.90
N PHE A 80 -8.96 9.16 8.60
CA PHE A 80 -8.82 7.91 9.35
C PHE A 80 -8.60 6.72 8.42
N VAL A 81 -9.40 6.60 7.35
CA VAL A 81 -9.20 5.55 6.34
C VAL A 81 -7.86 5.70 5.65
N PHE A 82 -7.42 6.94 5.36
CA PHE A 82 -6.08 7.19 4.82
C PHE A 82 -4.97 6.69 5.76
N ILE A 83 -5.07 6.95 7.07
CA ILE A 83 -4.08 6.47 8.05
C ILE A 83 -4.03 4.94 8.07
N ILE A 84 -5.20 4.27 8.04
CA ILE A 84 -5.27 2.80 7.98
C ILE A 84 -4.62 2.28 6.68
N ALA A 85 -4.97 2.87 5.54
CA ALA A 85 -4.38 2.49 4.25
C ALA A 85 -2.86 2.69 4.24
N CYS A 86 -2.38 3.80 4.82
CA CYS A 86 -0.95 4.06 4.96
C CYS A 86 -0.27 3.02 5.85
N ALA A 87 -0.89 2.63 6.98
CA ALA A 87 -0.38 1.57 7.85
C ALA A 87 -0.30 0.21 7.13
N LEU A 88 -1.29 -0.13 6.30
CA LEU A 88 -1.25 -1.33 5.46
C LEU A 88 -0.09 -1.30 4.46
N ILE A 89 0.14 -0.17 3.79
CA ILE A 89 1.27 0.00 2.88
C ILE A 89 2.61 -0.13 3.63
N VAL A 90 2.72 0.46 4.82
CA VAL A 90 3.91 0.32 5.68
C VAL A 90 4.19 -1.15 6.03
N LEU A 91 3.15 -1.93 6.35
CA LEU A 91 3.28 -3.37 6.60
C LEU A 91 3.76 -4.12 5.35
N ILE A 92 3.12 -3.87 4.20
CA ILE A 92 3.51 -4.48 2.91
C ILE A 92 4.97 -4.18 2.59
N LEU A 93 5.40 -2.92 2.70
CA LEU A 93 6.79 -2.52 2.46
C LEU A 93 7.76 -3.18 3.43
N THR A 94 7.39 -3.30 4.71
CA THR A 94 8.21 -3.96 5.73
C THR A 94 8.42 -5.44 5.39
N SER A 95 7.36 -6.14 4.97
CA SER A 95 7.46 -7.53 4.50
C SER A 95 8.35 -7.64 3.25
N SER A 96 8.21 -6.74 2.28
CA SER A 96 9.05 -6.73 1.08
C SER A 96 10.52 -6.46 1.39
N ILE A 97 10.82 -5.54 2.32
CA ILE A 97 12.19 -5.27 2.78
C ILE A 97 12.80 -6.53 3.41
N SER A 98 12.03 -7.23 4.26
CA SER A 98 12.49 -8.47 4.89
C SER A 98 12.79 -9.57 3.88
N LEU A 99 11.96 -9.72 2.84
CA LEU A 99 12.20 -10.68 1.76
C LEU A 99 13.47 -10.35 0.95
N ILE A 100 13.66 -9.08 0.60
CA ILE A 100 14.87 -8.65 -0.14
C ILE A 100 16.13 -8.90 0.70
N GLN A 101 16.06 -8.66 2.01
CA GLN A 101 17.18 -8.90 2.93
C GLN A 101 17.42 -10.40 3.16
N SER A 102 16.40 -11.25 3.28
CA SER A 102 16.59 -12.69 3.49
C SER A 102 17.30 -13.37 2.31
N MET A 103 17.06 -12.88 1.09
CA MET A 103 17.76 -13.34 -0.11
C MET A 103 19.27 -13.02 -0.09
N SER A 104 19.77 -12.14 0.80
CA SER A 104 21.21 -11.92 0.95
C SER A 104 21.92 -13.10 1.57
N ASN A 105 21.28 -13.79 2.52
CA ASN A 105 21.92 -14.83 3.33
C ASN A 105 22.14 -16.15 2.57
N VAL A 106 21.58 -16.28 1.35
CA VAL A 106 21.59 -17.52 0.55
C VAL A 106 22.65 -17.49 -0.56
N PHE A 107 23.12 -16.31 -0.99
CA PHE A 107 23.86 -16.17 -2.26
C PHE A 107 25.34 -15.81 -2.16
N ASP A 108 25.96 -15.76 -0.97
CA ASP A 108 27.33 -15.25 -0.74
C ASP A 108 28.52 -16.00 -1.41
N ALA A 109 28.29 -16.90 -2.38
CA ALA A 109 29.32 -17.80 -2.91
C ALA A 109 29.88 -17.50 -4.34
N SER A 110 29.59 -16.37 -5.01
CA SER A 110 30.19 -16.13 -6.35
C SER A 110 30.46 -14.66 -6.71
N THR A 111 31.43 -14.43 -7.59
CA THR A 111 31.90 -13.09 -8.03
C THR A 111 30.87 -12.26 -8.81
N LEU A 112 29.77 -12.87 -9.24
CA LEU A 112 28.54 -12.19 -9.71
C LEU A 112 27.80 -11.43 -8.59
N ASN A 113 28.21 -11.61 -7.32
CA ASN A 113 27.60 -10.96 -6.16
C ASN A 113 27.84 -9.46 -6.06
N VAL A 114 28.95 -8.91 -6.55
CA VAL A 114 29.30 -7.51 -6.20
C VAL A 114 28.30 -6.50 -6.79
N GLN A 115 27.88 -6.71 -8.04
CA GLN A 115 26.94 -5.82 -8.73
C GLN A 115 25.48 -6.05 -8.32
N THR A 116 25.10 -7.30 -8.06
CA THR A 116 23.76 -7.64 -7.56
C THR A 116 23.58 -7.19 -6.10
N HIS A 117 24.63 -7.27 -5.28
CA HIS A 117 24.65 -6.76 -3.91
C HIS A 117 24.49 -5.23 -3.86
N SER A 118 25.14 -4.47 -4.76
CA SER A 118 25.03 -3.01 -4.80
C SER A 118 23.64 -2.53 -5.22
N LEU A 119 23.02 -3.15 -6.22
CA LEU A 119 21.64 -2.83 -6.63
C LEU A 119 20.62 -3.21 -5.55
N ARG A 120 20.75 -4.41 -4.96
CA ARG A 120 19.85 -4.89 -3.90
C ARG A 120 19.88 -4.01 -2.66
N SER A 121 21.08 -3.66 -2.19
CA SER A 121 21.24 -2.76 -1.04
C SER A 121 20.69 -1.37 -1.32
N THR A 122 20.86 -0.86 -2.55
CA THR A 122 20.26 0.41 -2.97
C THR A 122 18.73 0.35 -2.94
N ILE A 123 18.11 -0.69 -3.49
CA ILE A 123 16.66 -0.88 -3.49
C ILE A 123 16.14 -1.02 -2.05
N GLY A 124 16.78 -1.85 -1.22
CA GLY A 124 16.41 -2.03 0.18
C GLY A 124 16.46 -0.72 0.97
N ASN A 125 17.53 0.05 0.81
CA ASN A 125 17.68 1.36 1.47
C ASN A 125 16.62 2.37 0.98
N ALA A 126 16.31 2.38 -0.33
CA ALA A 126 15.25 3.22 -0.87
C ALA A 126 13.88 2.86 -0.29
N LEU A 127 13.56 1.57 -0.17
CA LEU A 127 12.31 1.11 0.45
C LEU A 127 12.24 1.49 1.93
N ILE A 128 13.34 1.38 2.68
CA ILE A 128 13.41 1.82 4.08
C ILE A 128 13.14 3.33 4.18
N LEU A 129 13.75 4.14 3.31
CA LEU A 129 13.54 5.59 3.28
C LEU A 129 12.07 5.93 2.97
N ILE A 130 11.49 5.30 1.95
CA ILE A 130 10.07 5.48 1.58
C ILE A 130 9.17 5.10 2.77
N ASN A 131 9.45 3.98 3.43
CA ASN A 131 8.67 3.52 4.58
C ASN A 131 8.74 4.52 5.75
N ALA A 132 9.94 5.04 6.04
CA ALA A 132 10.13 6.07 7.05
C ALA A 132 9.35 7.36 6.72
N LEU A 133 9.38 7.80 5.46
CA LEU A 133 8.61 8.96 5.00
C LEU A 133 7.09 8.74 5.12
N LEU A 134 6.59 7.54 4.83
CA LEU A 134 5.18 7.19 5.00
C LEU A 134 4.75 7.23 6.46
N VAL A 135 5.56 6.71 7.38
CA VAL A 135 5.28 6.76 8.82
C VAL A 135 5.25 8.20 9.33
N LEU A 136 6.22 9.03 8.92
CA LEU A 136 6.24 10.46 9.26
C LEU A 136 5.00 11.17 8.69
N PHE A 137 4.62 10.86 7.45
CA PHE A 137 3.46 11.45 6.82
C PHE A 137 2.14 11.04 7.49
N ALA A 138 1.97 9.76 7.84
CA ALA A 138 0.83 9.27 8.60
C ALA A 138 0.73 9.95 9.98
N SER A 139 1.87 10.10 10.67
CA SER A 139 1.96 10.80 11.96
C SER A 139 1.55 12.27 11.82
N PHE A 140 2.03 12.95 10.78
CA PHE A 140 1.64 14.33 10.47
C PHE A 140 0.13 14.46 10.19
N VAL A 141 -0.44 13.55 9.40
CA VAL A 141 -1.89 13.54 9.10
C VAL A 141 -2.69 13.30 10.38
N GLY A 142 -2.27 12.37 11.24
CA GLY A 142 -2.88 12.13 12.54
C GLY A 142 -2.87 13.37 13.43
N PHE A 143 -1.71 14.02 13.57
CA PHE A 143 -1.57 15.27 14.33
C PHE A 143 -2.47 16.38 13.79
N LYS A 144 -2.42 16.64 12.48
CA LYS A 144 -3.21 17.69 11.83
C LYS A 144 -4.71 17.42 11.93
N THR A 145 -5.13 16.16 11.84
CA THR A 145 -6.54 15.76 12.01
C THR A 145 -7.01 16.03 13.45
N GLY A 146 -6.21 15.65 14.45
CA GLY A 146 -6.53 15.89 15.86
C GLY A 146 -6.63 17.39 16.19
N TRP A 147 -5.72 18.20 15.65
CA TRP A 147 -5.74 19.65 15.80
C TRP A 147 -7.00 20.28 15.22
N ASN A 148 -7.36 19.94 13.98
CA ASN A 148 -8.57 20.43 13.31
C ASN A 148 -9.86 20.05 14.09
N TYR A 149 -9.91 18.85 14.65
CA TYR A 149 -11.04 18.41 15.45
C TYR A 149 -11.20 19.24 16.73
N LYS A 150 -10.09 19.55 17.41
CA LYS A 150 -10.10 20.39 18.61
C LYS A 150 -10.63 21.80 18.32
N GLN A 151 -10.19 22.41 17.21
CA GLN A 151 -10.60 23.76 16.82
C GLN A 151 -12.10 23.85 16.49
N ASN A 152 -12.62 22.89 15.72
CA ASN A 152 -14.05 22.88 15.34
C ASN A 152 -14.99 22.63 16.53
N LYS A 153 -14.51 22.00 17.61
CA LYS A 153 -15.31 21.80 18.84
C LYS A 153 -15.43 23.08 19.69
N HIS A 154 -14.62 24.10 19.44
CA HIS A 154 -14.58 25.36 20.20
C HIS A 154 -15.12 26.57 19.40
N SER A 155 -15.72 26.35 18.22
CA SER A 155 -16.43 27.38 17.47
C SER A 155 -17.91 27.39 17.91
N PRO A 156 -18.42 28.51 18.47
CA PRO A 156 -19.82 28.65 18.89
C PRO A 156 -20.80 28.59 17.71
#